data_AF-A0A0U9H3E6-F1
#
_entry.id   AF-A0A0U9H3E6-F1
#
_cell.length_a   1.000
_cell.length_b   1.000
_cell.length_c   1.000
_cell.angle_alpha   90.00
_cell.angle_beta   90.00
_cell.angle_gamma   90.00
#
_symmetry.space_group_name_H-M   'P 1'
#
loop_
_entity.id
_entity.type
_entity.pdbx_description
1 polymer ?
#
loop_
_entity_poly.entity_id
_entity_poly.type
_entity_poly.pdbx_seq_one_letter_code
_entity_poly.pdbx_strand_id
1 'polypeptide(L)'
;MNNAEIVSEEDVKRYDILNKQKKELEQEMNRLKKKFHTYLDEELGKDKAGEISRGHYELKRQIRSSIAYETDLTIKKLEEANLQDFVLIEKKPDTEKLEAAIKLGLVEKEMFEECKKIKSTQAIVVKEV
;
A
#
# COMPACT_ATOMS: atom_id res chain seq x y z
N MET A 1 -19.79 23.66 26.66
CA MET A 1 -20.23 22.38 27.21
C MET A 1 -19.72 21.30 26.26
N ASN A 2 -18.73 20.51 26.68
CA ASN A 2 -18.20 19.41 25.88
C ASN A 2 -19.23 18.28 25.92
N ASN A 3 -19.98 18.08 24.83
CA ASN A 3 -20.68 16.82 24.63
C ASN A 3 -19.61 15.77 24.33
N ALA A 4 -19.20 15.02 25.34
CA ALA A 4 -18.46 13.79 25.11
C ALA A 4 -19.42 12.84 24.37
N GLU A 5 -19.14 12.54 23.11
CA GLU A 5 -19.86 11.50 22.38
C GLU A 5 -19.61 10.17 23.09
N ILE A 6 -20.63 9.65 23.76
CA ILE A 6 -20.57 8.35 24.42
C ILE A 6 -20.74 7.30 23.32
N VAL A 7 -19.75 6.43 23.15
CA VAL A 7 -19.83 5.29 22.24
C VAL A 7 -20.74 4.24 22.87
N SER A 8 -21.88 3.96 22.24
CA SER A 8 -22.81 2.93 22.67
C SER A 8 -22.48 1.55 22.09
N GLU A 9 -23.02 0.49 22.70
CA GLU A 9 -22.95 -0.86 22.13
C GLU A 9 -23.58 -0.92 20.72
N GLU A 10 -24.66 -0.16 20.51
CA GLU A 10 -25.33 -0.06 19.21
C GLU A 10 -24.41 0.53 18.13
N ASP A 11 -23.61 1.54 18.48
CA ASP A 11 -22.64 2.14 17.57
C ASP A 11 -21.56 1.13 17.15
N VAL A 12 -21.01 0.38 18.11
CA VAL A 12 -19.97 -0.63 17.87
C VAL A 12 -20.53 -1.79 17.03
N LYS A 13 -21.74 -2.25 17.35
CA LYS A 13 -22.42 -3.30 16.59
C LYS A 13 -22.74 -2.86 15.17
N ARG A 14 -23.23 -1.63 15.00
CA ARG A 14 -23.52 -1.07 13.67
C ARG A 14 -22.25 -0.96 12.84
N TYR A 15 -21.15 -0.49 13.44
CA TYR A 15 -19.86 -0.41 12.79
C TYR A 15 -19.36 -1.79 12.31
N ASP A 16 -19.43 -2.82 13.15
CA ASP A 16 -19.01 -4.18 12.78
C ASP A 16 -19.82 -4.74 11.59
N ILE A 17 -21.15 -4.57 11.63
CA ILE A 17 -22.04 -4.98 10.52
C ILE A 17 -21.64 -4.26 9.22
N LEU A 18 -21.46 -2.94 9.27
CA LEU A 18 -21.06 -2.16 8.10
C LEU A 18 -19.69 -2.58 7.57
N ASN A 19 -18.75 -2.92 8.45
CA ASN A 19 -17.42 -3.40 8.06
C ASN A 19 -17.49 -4.76 7.36
N LYS A 20 -18.36 -5.67 7.82
CA LYS A 20 -18.61 -6.96 7.17
C LYS A 20 -19.27 -6.77 5.79
N GLN A 21 -20.32 -5.95 5.71
CA GLN A 21 -20.99 -5.61 4.45
C GLN A 21 -20.04 -4.96 3.44
N LYS A 22 -19.18 -4.05 3.90
CA LYS A 22 -18.14 -3.43 3.05
C LYS A 22 -17.23 -4.49 2.42
N LYS A 23 -16.78 -5.47 3.21
CA LYS A 23 -15.93 -6.57 2.70
C LYS A 23 -16.65 -7.40 1.65
N GLU A 24 -17.92 -7.72 1.87
CA GLU A 24 -18.75 -8.46 0.90
C GLU A 24 -18.91 -7.68 -0.41
N LEU A 25 -19.21 -6.38 -0.33
CA LEU A 25 -19.29 -5.50 -1.49
C LEU A 25 -17.96 -5.41 -2.24
N GLU A 26 -16.84 -5.26 -1.53
CA GLU A 26 -15.49 -5.25 -2.12
C GLU A 26 -15.18 -6.58 -2.83
N GLN A 27 -15.56 -7.72 -2.26
CA GLN A 27 -15.40 -9.02 -2.89
C GLN A 27 -16.22 -9.13 -4.19
N GLU A 28 -17.47 -8.67 -4.17
CA GLU A 28 -18.34 -8.70 -5.35
C GLU A 28 -17.81 -7.77 -6.46
N MET A 29 -17.39 -6.55 -6.09
CA MET A 29 -16.75 -5.62 -7.02
C MET A 29 -15.48 -6.23 -7.63
N ASN A 30 -14.66 -6.92 -6.83
CA ASN A 30 -13.46 -7.61 -7.33
C ASN A 30 -13.80 -8.74 -8.29
N ARG A 31 -14.88 -9.50 -8.04
CA ARG A 31 -15.37 -10.54 -8.95
C ARG A 31 -15.80 -9.95 -10.29
N LEU A 32 -16.59 -8.87 -10.28
CA LEU A 32 -17.00 -8.15 -11.49
C LEU A 32 -15.81 -7.58 -12.25
N LYS A 33 -14.87 -6.96 -11.55
CA LYS A 33 -13.64 -6.43 -12.15
C LYS A 33 -12.85 -7.51 -12.89
N LYS A 34 -12.69 -8.71 -12.29
CA LYS A 34 -12.05 -9.86 -12.96
C LYS A 34 -12.80 -10.26 -14.23
N LYS A 35 -14.14 -10.37 -14.14
CA LYS A 35 -14.98 -10.67 -15.31
C LYS A 35 -14.82 -9.65 -16.43
N PHE A 36 -14.79 -8.36 -16.10
CA PHE A 36 -14.57 -7.27 -17.07
C PHE A 36 -13.21 -7.36 -17.73
N HIS A 37 -12.14 -7.64 -16.96
CA HIS A 37 -10.81 -7.84 -17.54
C HIS A 37 -10.75 -9.03 -18.48
N THR A 38 -11.28 -10.19 -18.10
CA THR A 38 -11.33 -11.37 -18.97
C THR A 38 -12.08 -11.09 -20.26
N TYR A 39 -13.25 -10.48 -20.18
CA TYR A 39 -14.04 -10.13 -21.36
C TYR A 39 -13.31 -9.14 -22.28
N LEU A 40 -12.71 -8.09 -21.72
CA LEU A 40 -11.93 -7.12 -22.50
C LEU A 40 -10.66 -7.73 -23.10
N ASP A 41 -10.02 -8.68 -22.42
CA ASP A 41 -8.87 -9.43 -22.95
C ASP A 41 -9.24 -10.28 -24.17
N GLU A 42 -10.42 -10.91 -24.15
CA GLU A 42 -10.95 -11.71 -25.27
C GLU A 42 -11.35 -10.82 -26.46
N GLU A 43 -12.03 -9.70 -26.21
CA GLU A 43 -12.57 -8.84 -27.28
C GLU A 43 -11.53 -7.89 -27.89
N LEU A 44 -10.64 -7.32 -27.07
CA LEU A 44 -9.71 -6.27 -27.50
C LEU A 44 -8.26 -6.76 -27.55
N GLY A 45 -7.93 -7.80 -26.79
CA GLY A 45 -6.58 -8.30 -26.57
C GLY A 45 -5.98 -7.83 -25.24
N LYS A 46 -5.00 -8.59 -24.74
CA LYS A 46 -4.26 -8.27 -23.51
C LYS A 46 -3.54 -6.91 -23.64
N ASP A 47 -3.54 -6.15 -22.54
CA ASP A 47 -2.85 -4.86 -22.38
C ASP A 47 -3.27 -3.73 -23.34
N LYS A 48 -4.44 -3.87 -23.99
CA LYS A 48 -5.01 -2.81 -24.82
C LYS A 48 -6.05 -2.00 -24.05
N ALA A 49 -5.96 -0.68 -24.22
CA ALA A 49 -7.04 0.21 -23.82
C ALA A 49 -8.27 -0.04 -24.69
N GLY A 50 -9.45 0.17 -24.11
CA GLY A 50 -10.68 0.16 -24.89
C GLY A 50 -11.91 0.34 -24.03
N GLU A 51 -13.03 0.33 -24.72
CA GLU A 51 -14.30 0.84 -24.22
C GLU A 51 -15.43 0.01 -24.76
N ILE A 52 -16.38 -0.32 -23.88
CA ILE A 52 -17.58 -1.05 -24.24
C ILE A 52 -18.77 -0.41 -23.55
N SER A 53 -19.79 -0.05 -24.32
CA SER A 53 -21.06 0.44 -23.81
C SER A 53 -22.07 -0.71 -23.66
N ARG A 54 -22.81 -0.72 -22.56
CA ARG A 54 -23.91 -1.67 -22.27
C ARG A 54 -25.06 -0.90 -21.62
N GLY A 55 -26.14 -0.70 -22.37
CA GLY A 55 -27.27 0.12 -21.92
C GLY A 55 -26.81 1.56 -21.62
N HIS A 56 -27.06 2.02 -20.39
CA HIS A 56 -26.66 3.35 -19.92
C HIS A 56 -25.27 3.40 -19.28
N TYR A 57 -24.49 2.32 -19.33
CA TYR A 57 -23.18 2.23 -18.71
C TYR A 57 -22.07 2.08 -19.74
N GLU A 58 -20.92 2.65 -19.44
CA GLU A 58 -19.72 2.61 -20.26
C GLU A 58 -18.56 2.04 -19.43
N LEU A 59 -18.00 0.92 -19.89
CA LEU A 59 -16.87 0.25 -19.27
C LEU A 59 -15.60 0.63 -20.04
N LYS A 60 -14.73 1.44 -19.43
CA LYS A 60 -13.42 1.80 -20.00
C LYS A 60 -12.28 1.10 -19.28
N ARG A 61 -11.36 0.51 -20.04
CA ARG A 61 -10.08 0.00 -19.54
C ARG A 61 -9.02 1.09 -19.63
N GLN A 62 -8.52 1.53 -18.47
CA GLN A 62 -7.34 2.38 -18.40
C GLN A 62 -6.10 1.51 -18.24
N ILE A 63 -5.14 1.64 -19.16
CA ILE A 63 -3.82 1.03 -19.03
C ILE A 63 -2.87 2.06 -18.44
N ARG A 64 -2.18 1.69 -17.36
CA ARG A 64 -1.08 2.47 -16.78
C ARG A 64 0.16 1.59 -16.84
N SER A 65 1.14 1.97 -17.63
CA SER A 65 2.45 1.31 -17.66
C SER A 65 3.45 2.10 -16.82
N SER A 66 4.28 1.39 -16.07
CA SER A 66 5.46 1.93 -15.41
C SER A 66 6.66 1.13 -15.88
N ILE A 67 7.73 1.80 -16.29
CA ILE A 67 8.99 1.14 -16.60
C ILE A 67 9.70 0.92 -15.27
N ALA A 68 9.99 -0.34 -14.96
CA ALA A 68 10.84 -0.73 -13.85
C ALA A 68 12.09 -1.39 -14.42
N TYR A 69 13.24 -1.02 -13.87
CA TYR A 69 14.51 -1.67 -14.16
C TYR A 69 14.76 -2.72 -13.08
N GLU A 70 15.21 -3.91 -13.47
CA GLU A 70 15.71 -4.89 -12.51
C GLU A 70 16.99 -4.33 -11.90
N THR A 71 17.02 -4.17 -10.58
CA THR A 71 18.03 -3.37 -9.89
C THR A 71 19.42 -3.98 -10.05
N ASP A 72 19.58 -5.27 -9.81
CA ASP A 72 20.89 -5.92 -9.77
C ASP A 72 21.52 -6.01 -11.17
N LEU A 73 20.74 -6.42 -12.16
CA LEU A 73 21.16 -6.48 -13.56
C LEU A 73 21.47 -5.09 -14.11
N THR A 74 20.70 -4.08 -13.72
CA THR A 74 20.92 -2.70 -14.18
C THR A 74 22.17 -2.11 -13.55
N ILE A 75 22.38 -2.27 -12.23
CA ILE A 75 23.62 -1.85 -11.55
C ILE A 75 24.81 -2.52 -12.21
N LYS A 76 24.77 -3.85 -12.40
CA LYS A 76 25.85 -4.58 -13.05
C LYS A 76 26.18 -4.02 -14.44
N LYS A 77 25.16 -3.74 -15.27
CA LYS A 77 25.37 -3.15 -16.60
C LYS A 77 25.92 -1.72 -16.54
N LEU A 78 25.49 -0.92 -15.56
CA LEU A 78 26.02 0.42 -15.34
C LEU A 78 27.49 0.37 -14.92
N GLU A 79 27.87 -0.57 -14.05
CA GLU A 79 29.25 -0.80 -13.64
C GLU A 79 30.11 -1.28 -14.80
N GLU A 80 29.64 -2.25 -15.59
CA GLU A 80 30.33 -2.74 -16.81
C GLU A 80 30.53 -1.63 -17.86
N ALA A 81 29.57 -0.70 -17.97
CA ALA A 81 29.63 0.44 -18.87
C ALA A 81 30.41 1.65 -18.30
N ASN A 82 30.97 1.53 -17.09
CA ASN A 82 31.64 2.60 -16.36
C ASN A 82 30.77 3.86 -16.14
N LEU A 83 29.45 3.66 -16.01
CA LEU A 83 28.42 4.67 -15.79
C LEU A 83 28.10 4.81 -14.29
N GLN A 84 29.13 4.99 -13.47
CA GLN A 84 29.00 5.04 -12.00
C GLN A 84 28.16 6.22 -11.51
N ASP A 85 28.11 7.33 -12.26
CA ASP A 85 27.28 8.51 -11.94
C ASP A 85 25.77 8.19 -11.89
N PHE A 86 25.35 7.07 -12.49
CA PHE A 86 23.96 6.60 -12.50
C PHE A 86 23.66 5.60 -11.38
N VAL A 87 24.66 5.23 -10.57
CA VAL A 87 24.51 4.36 -9.41
C VAL A 87 24.43 5.23 -8.15
N LEU A 88 23.28 5.19 -7.48
CA LEU A 88 23.08 5.94 -6.24
C LEU A 88 23.74 5.22 -5.05
N ILE A 89 24.76 5.83 -4.46
CA ILE A 89 25.37 5.37 -3.21
C ILE A 89 24.65 6.04 -2.04
N GLU A 90 23.64 5.38 -1.47
CA GLU A 90 22.87 5.93 -0.36
C GLU A 90 23.53 5.65 1.00
N LYS A 91 23.90 6.72 1.74
CA LYS A 91 24.29 6.62 3.16
C LYS A 91 23.02 6.60 4.02
N LYS A 92 22.56 5.42 4.40
CA LYS A 92 21.41 5.22 5.30
C LYS A 92 21.85 4.75 6.68
N PRO A 93 21.25 5.27 7.77
CA PRO A 93 21.51 4.75 9.10
C PRO A 93 21.00 3.30 9.20
N ASP A 94 21.84 2.42 9.74
CA ASP A 94 21.45 1.06 10.09
C ASP A 94 20.69 1.09 11.42
N THR A 95 19.39 1.36 11.33
CA THR A 95 18.52 1.52 12.49
C THR A 95 18.37 0.23 13.29
N GLU A 96 18.47 -0.94 12.64
CA GLU A 96 18.39 -2.23 13.34
C GLU A 96 19.60 -2.43 14.24
N LYS A 97 20.81 -2.20 13.72
CA LYS A 97 22.04 -2.24 14.54
C LYS A 97 22.04 -1.17 15.62
N LEU A 98 21.57 0.04 15.31
CA LEU A 98 21.50 1.13 16.28
C LEU A 98 20.56 0.77 17.45
N GLU A 99 19.35 0.30 17.17
CA GLU A 99 18.38 -0.12 18.19
C GLU A 99 18.89 -1.32 19.01
N ALA A 100 19.58 -2.27 18.37
CA ALA A 100 20.22 -3.38 19.08
C ALA A 100 21.33 -2.88 20.03
N ALA A 101 22.18 -1.95 19.57
CA ALA A 101 23.24 -1.38 20.38
C ALA A 101 22.69 -0.57 21.58
N ILE A 102 21.60 0.19 21.37
CA ILE A 102 20.89 0.91 22.45
C ILE A 102 20.33 -0.08 23.48
N LYS A 103 19.65 -1.16 23.04
CA LYS A 103 19.09 -2.19 23.93
C LYS A 103 20.16 -2.93 24.74
N LEU A 104 21.34 -3.13 24.15
CA LEU A 104 22.49 -3.77 24.81
C LEU A 104 23.29 -2.81 25.71
N GLY A 105 22.91 -1.52 25.77
CA GLY A 105 23.62 -0.50 26.55
C GLY A 105 24.99 -0.13 25.98
N LEU A 106 25.27 -0.46 24.71
CA LEU A 106 26.50 -0.08 24.01
C LEU A 106 26.46 1.38 23.53
N VAL A 107 25.26 1.95 23.42
CA VAL A 107 25.00 3.30 22.96
C VAL A 107 23.92 3.93 23.84
N GLU A 108 24.15 5.17 24.27
CA GLU A 108 23.18 5.93 25.07
C GLU A 108 21.96 6.29 24.22
N LYS A 109 20.76 6.00 24.75
CA LYS A 109 19.50 6.24 24.06
C LYS A 109 19.29 7.75 23.83
N GLU A 110 19.67 8.55 24.82
CA GLU A 110 19.49 9.99 24.90
C GLU A 110 20.16 10.72 23.74
N MET A 111 21.29 10.19 23.25
CA MET A 111 22.05 10.73 22.12
C MET A 111 21.27 10.72 20.80
N PHE A 112 20.28 9.85 20.65
CA PHE A 112 19.53 9.66 19.39
C PHE A 112 18.05 10.00 19.51
N GLU A 113 17.60 10.51 20.66
CA GLU A 113 16.18 10.75 20.88
C GLU A 113 15.63 11.86 19.98
N GLU A 114 16.43 12.89 19.67
CA GLU A 114 16.09 13.94 18.71
C GLU A 114 16.02 13.47 17.25
N CYS A 115 16.61 12.31 16.95
CA CYS A 115 16.57 11.70 15.61
C CYS A 115 15.30 10.87 15.37
N LYS A 116 14.52 10.56 16.41
CA LYS A 116 13.34 9.71 16.29
C LYS A 116 12.13 10.49 15.82
N LYS A 117 11.59 10.06 14.67
CA LYS A 117 10.27 10.51 14.19
C LYS A 117 9.23 9.45 14.51
N ILE A 118 8.48 9.65 15.59
CA ILE A 118 7.39 8.75 15.96
C ILE A 118 6.16 9.14 15.14
N LYS A 119 5.77 8.27 14.19
CA LYS A 119 4.50 8.39 13.47
C LYS A 119 3.50 7.39 14.04
N SER A 120 2.61 7.86 14.91
CA SER A 120 1.48 7.06 15.39
C SER A 120 0.35 7.10 14.36
N THR A 121 -0.11 5.93 13.91
CA THR A 121 -1.32 5.81 13.09
C THR A 121 -2.40 5.16 13.95
N GLN A 122 -3.56 5.82 14.04
CA GLN A 122 -4.69 5.28 14.78
C GLN A 122 -5.47 4.33 13.87
N ALA A 123 -5.89 3.20 14.43
CA ALA A 123 -6.73 2.21 13.74
C ALA A 123 -7.85 1.75 14.67
N ILE A 124 -9.05 1.57 14.11
CA ILE A 124 -10.22 1.07 14.84
C ILE A 124 -10.38 -0.42 14.49
N VAL A 125 -10.49 -1.26 15.51
CA VAL A 125 -10.74 -2.69 15.37
C VAL A 125 -11.86 -3.09 16.32
N VAL A 126 -12.92 -3.69 15.78
CA VAL A 126 -14.02 -4.27 16.56
C VAL A 126 -13.91 -5.78 16.49
N LYS A 127 -14.05 -6.45 17.64
CA LYS A 127 -14.10 -7.91 17.77
C LYS A 127 -15.24 -8.26 18.72
N GLU A 128 -15.97 -9.31 18.39
CA GLU A 128 -16.93 -9.94 19.30
C GLU A 128 -16.15 -10.64 20.42
N VAL A 129 -16.62 -10.52 21.66
CA VAL A 129 -16.00 -11.08 22.88
C VAL A 129 -16.86 -12.22 23.39
#